data_AF-A0A2S4XSU8-F1
#
_entry.id   AF-A0A2S4XSU8-F1
#
_cell.length_a   1.000
_cell.length_b   1.000
_cell.length_c   1.000
_cell.angle_alpha   90.00
_cell.angle_beta   90.00
_cell.angle_gamma   90.00
#
_symmetry.space_group_name_H-M   'P 1'
#
loop_
_entity.id
_entity.type
_entity.pdbx_description
1 polymer ?
#
loop_
_entity_poly.entity_id
_entity_poly.type
_entity_poly.pdbx_seq_one_letter_code
_entity_poly.pdbx_strand_id
1 'polypeptide(L)'
;MALTPELPAATAGDWWVTTDQSLALVQQHGAAARTAPDLSATLAEIGRVRTAADAALGAAVRALLASGHDWDGIAAALGLPDAAAARRATADAVRRADQALEQRLGPRG
;
A
#
# COMPACT_ATOMS: atom_id res chain seq x y z
N MET A 1 -0.13 36.75 1.45
CA MET A 1 -0.72 35.40 1.53
C MET A 1 -0.03 34.56 0.48
N ALA A 2 0.86 33.66 0.89
CA ALA A 2 1.52 32.74 -0.04
C ALA A 2 0.54 31.62 -0.39
N LEU A 3 0.23 31.48 -1.68
CA LEU A 3 -0.50 30.33 -2.22
C LEU A 3 0.41 29.12 -2.07
N THR A 4 0.11 28.23 -1.14
CA THR A 4 0.74 26.90 -1.10
C THR A 4 0.42 26.23 -2.44
N PRO A 5 1.43 25.87 -3.25
CA PRO A 5 1.17 25.20 -4.52
C PRO A 5 0.51 23.85 -4.21
N GLU A 6 -0.75 23.67 -4.60
CA GLU A 6 -1.37 22.35 -4.56
C GLU A 6 -0.62 21.45 -5.54
N LEU A 7 0.14 20.52 -4.99
CA LEU A 7 0.86 19.50 -5.75
C LEU A 7 -0.14 18.63 -6.54
N PRO A 8 0.20 18.18 -7.75
CA PRO A 8 -0.67 17.29 -8.51
C PRO A 8 -0.91 15.98 -7.73
N ALA A 9 -2.17 15.57 -7.68
CA ALA A 9 -2.56 14.30 -7.05
C ALA A 9 -1.80 13.12 -7.69
N ALA A 10 -1.39 12.16 -6.87
CA ALA A 10 -0.70 10.96 -7.33
C ALA A 10 -1.53 10.23 -8.41
N THR A 11 -0.87 9.86 -9.51
CA THR A 11 -1.55 9.22 -10.64
C THR A 11 -1.83 7.74 -10.37
N ALA A 12 -2.73 7.12 -11.14
CA ALA A 12 -2.91 5.67 -11.10
C ALA A 12 -1.59 4.91 -11.38
N GLY A 13 -0.74 5.43 -12.26
CA GLY A 13 0.58 4.88 -12.55
C GLY A 13 1.52 4.92 -11.34
N ASP A 14 1.51 6.01 -10.58
CA ASP A 14 2.30 6.12 -9.34
C ASP A 14 1.90 5.06 -8.30
N TRP A 15 0.59 4.82 -8.18
CA TRP A 15 0.07 3.81 -7.27
C TRP A 15 0.40 2.40 -7.73
N TRP A 16 0.31 2.10 -9.03
CA TRP A 16 0.73 0.81 -9.58
C TRP A 16 2.20 0.50 -9.33
N VAL A 17 3.09 1.47 -9.57
CA VAL A 17 4.53 1.30 -9.28
C VAL A 17 4.77 1.06 -7.79
N THR A 18 4.02 1.75 -6.93
CA THR A 18 4.15 1.59 -5.46
C THR A 18 3.65 0.21 -5.00
N THR A 19 2.57 -0.30 -5.60
CA THR A 19 2.09 -1.67 -5.38
C THR A 19 3.17 -2.69 -5.76
N ASP A 20 3.72 -2.58 -6.97
CA ASP A 20 4.73 -3.52 -7.49
C ASP A 20 5.99 -3.56 -6.63
N GLN A 21 6.53 -2.38 -6.27
CA GLN A 21 7.69 -2.30 -5.37
C GLN A 21 7.40 -2.91 -3.99
N SER A 22 6.20 -2.67 -3.46
CA SER A 22 5.79 -3.25 -2.17
C SER A 22 5.68 -4.79 -2.26
N LEU A 23 5.15 -5.32 -3.37
CA LEU A 23 5.11 -6.77 -3.61
C LEU A 23 6.52 -7.38 -3.77
N ALA A 24 7.46 -6.67 -4.40
CA ALA A 24 8.85 -7.11 -4.47
C ALA A 24 9.48 -7.21 -3.06
N LEU A 25 9.22 -6.25 -2.18
CA LEU A 25 9.65 -6.29 -0.78
C LEU A 25 9.01 -7.46 -0.01
N VAL A 26 7.73 -7.75 -0.23
CA VAL A 26 7.06 -8.93 0.34
C VAL A 26 7.82 -10.22 -0.03
N GLN A 27 8.19 -10.37 -1.30
CA GLN A 27 8.92 -11.56 -1.76
C GLN A 27 10.31 -11.65 -1.13
N GLN A 28 11.05 -10.53 -1.05
CA GLN A 28 12.37 -10.47 -0.45
C GLN A 28 12.33 -10.82 1.06
N HIS A 29 11.49 -10.14 1.83
CA HIS A 29 11.38 -10.37 3.27
C HIS A 29 10.79 -11.76 3.58
N GLY A 30 9.88 -12.25 2.74
CA GLY A 30 9.32 -13.59 2.87
C GLY A 30 10.35 -14.69 2.58
N ALA A 31 11.29 -14.45 1.66
CA ALA A 31 12.44 -15.33 1.48
C ALA A 31 13.37 -15.28 2.71
N ALA A 32 13.70 -14.08 3.21
CA ALA A 32 14.57 -13.91 4.37
C ALA A 32 14.01 -14.60 5.63
N ALA A 33 12.72 -14.44 5.91
CA ALA A 33 12.06 -15.09 7.05
C ALA A 33 12.13 -16.62 7.00
N ARG A 34 12.05 -17.23 5.80
CA ARG A 34 12.12 -18.69 5.63
C ARG A 34 13.52 -19.27 5.88
N THR A 35 14.55 -18.47 5.68
CA THR A 35 15.95 -18.90 5.80
C THR A 35 16.64 -18.37 7.06
N ALA A 36 15.93 -17.60 7.89
CA ALA A 36 16.49 -17.01 9.09
C ALA A 36 16.72 -18.08 10.18
N PRO A 37 17.96 -18.21 10.71
CA PRO A 37 18.30 -19.24 11.69
C PRO A 37 17.88 -18.88 13.12
N ASP A 38 17.62 -17.60 13.43
CA ASP A 38 17.21 -17.14 14.75
C ASP A 38 15.77 -16.60 14.78
N LEU A 39 15.06 -16.88 15.87
CA LEU A 39 13.63 -16.58 15.99
C LEU A 39 13.33 -15.07 16.02
N SER A 40 14.21 -14.26 16.61
CA SER A 40 14.04 -12.81 16.70
C SER A 40 14.15 -12.15 15.32
N ALA A 41 15.11 -12.55 14.50
CA ALA A 41 15.23 -12.12 13.12
C ALA A 41 14.04 -12.58 12.28
N THR A 42 13.57 -13.82 12.45
CA THR A 42 12.36 -14.31 11.79
C THR A 42 11.14 -13.44 12.11
N LEU A 43 10.92 -13.10 13.38
CA LEU A 43 9.83 -12.20 13.78
C LEU A 43 9.95 -10.80 13.16
N ALA A 44 11.17 -10.25 13.13
CA ALA A 44 11.42 -8.95 12.50
C ALA A 44 11.16 -8.97 10.98
N GLU A 45 11.53 -10.05 10.28
CA GLU A 45 11.25 -10.22 8.86
C GLU A 45 9.75 -10.40 8.60
N ILE A 46 9.03 -11.19 9.42
CA ILE A 46 7.56 -11.32 9.33
C ILE A 46 6.89 -9.94 9.49
N GLY A 47 7.36 -9.12 10.43
CA GLY A 47 6.86 -7.75 10.59
C GLY A 47 7.07 -6.88 9.35
N ARG A 48 8.21 -7.03 8.68
CA ARG A 48 8.51 -6.35 7.41
C ARG A 48 7.65 -6.87 6.26
N VAL A 49 7.46 -8.18 6.13
CA VAL A 49 6.53 -8.80 5.16
C VAL A 49 5.13 -8.23 5.30
N ARG A 50 4.59 -8.21 6.53
CA ARG A 50 3.25 -7.70 6.80
C ARG A 50 3.12 -6.22 6.41
N THR A 51 4.10 -5.40 6.80
CA THR A 51 4.10 -3.98 6.48
C THR A 51 4.13 -3.74 4.96
N ALA A 52 4.94 -4.50 4.23
CA ALA A 52 5.03 -4.40 2.78
C ALA A 52 3.74 -4.89 2.08
N ALA A 53 3.11 -5.95 2.58
CA ALA A 53 1.84 -6.45 2.07
C ALA A 53 0.69 -5.44 2.29
N ASP A 54 0.63 -4.82 3.48
CA ASP A 54 -0.35 -3.77 3.78
C ASP A 54 -0.17 -2.56 2.84
N ALA A 55 1.08 -2.13 2.61
CA ALA A 55 1.37 -1.05 1.66
C ALA A 55 0.99 -1.42 0.21
N ALA A 56 1.27 -2.65 -0.23
CA ALA A 56 0.87 -3.14 -1.55
C ALA A 56 -0.66 -3.11 -1.73
N LEU A 57 -1.41 -3.61 -0.74
CA LEU A 57 -2.87 -3.59 -0.77
C LEU A 57 -3.42 -2.16 -0.86
N GLY A 58 -2.92 -1.26 0.00
CA GLY A 58 -3.36 0.14 -0.01
C GLY A 58 -3.07 0.85 -1.33
N ALA A 59 -1.90 0.60 -1.92
CA ALA A 59 -1.51 1.18 -3.19
C ALA A 59 -2.39 0.63 -4.33
N ALA A 60 -2.75 -0.66 -4.32
CA ALA A 60 -3.67 -1.23 -5.30
C ALA A 60 -5.06 -0.61 -5.21
N VAL A 61 -5.58 -0.40 -3.99
CA VAL A 61 -6.86 0.30 -3.77
C VAL A 61 -6.79 1.74 -4.30
N ARG A 62 -5.73 2.48 -4.00
CA ARG A 62 -5.52 3.84 -4.52
C ARG A 62 -5.44 3.85 -6.06
N ALA A 63 -4.76 2.87 -6.67
CA ALA A 63 -4.68 2.74 -8.12
C ALA A 63 -6.05 2.52 -8.77
N LEU A 64 -6.88 1.65 -8.18
CA LEU A 64 -8.24 1.39 -8.65
C LEU A 64 -9.11 2.65 -8.59
N LEU A 65 -9.09 3.35 -7.46
CA LEU A 65 -9.82 4.60 -7.27
C LEU A 65 -9.36 5.69 -8.25
N ALA A 66 -8.05 5.86 -8.41
CA ALA A 66 -7.47 6.82 -9.36
C ALA A 66 -7.77 6.45 -10.82
N SER A 67 -8.03 5.18 -11.09
CA SER A 67 -8.48 4.67 -12.39
C SER A 67 -10.00 4.74 -12.60
N GLY A 68 -10.75 5.30 -11.64
CA GLY A 68 -12.20 5.50 -11.74
C GLY A 68 -13.07 4.35 -11.24
N HIS A 69 -12.52 3.33 -10.58
CA HIS A 69 -13.33 2.31 -9.92
C HIS A 69 -13.97 2.89 -8.65
N ASP A 70 -15.18 2.45 -8.36
CA ASP A 70 -15.86 2.81 -7.12
C ASP A 70 -15.54 1.83 -5.98
N TRP A 71 -16.00 2.17 -4.78
CA TRP A 71 -15.77 1.37 -3.59
C TRP A 71 -16.59 0.07 -3.56
N ASP A 72 -17.69 -0.01 -4.32
CA ASP A 72 -18.50 -1.23 -4.40
C ASP A 72 -17.81 -2.28 -5.27
N GLY A 73 -17.19 -1.88 -6.39
CA GLY A 73 -16.34 -2.73 -7.19
C GLY A 73 -15.11 -3.22 -6.43
N ILE A 74 -14.51 -2.35 -5.61
CA ILE A 74 -13.40 -2.73 -4.73
C ILE A 74 -13.87 -3.71 -3.64
N ALA A 75 -15.05 -3.49 -3.05
CA ALA A 75 -15.62 -4.43 -2.08
C ALA A 75 -15.84 -5.81 -2.70
N ALA A 76 -16.41 -5.87 -3.91
CA ALA A 76 -16.61 -7.12 -4.64
C ALA A 76 -15.28 -7.84 -4.92
N ALA A 77 -14.24 -7.10 -5.34
CA ALA A 77 -12.91 -7.67 -5.59
C ALA A 77 -12.26 -8.23 -4.31
N LEU A 78 -12.53 -7.62 -3.16
CA LEU A 78 -12.03 -8.06 -1.85
C LEU A 78 -12.92 -9.13 -1.18
N GLY A 79 -14.06 -9.49 -1.79
CA GLY A 79 -15.04 -10.40 -1.18
C GLY A 79 -15.72 -9.82 0.07
N LEU A 80 -15.84 -8.50 0.15
CA LEU A 80 -16.45 -7.78 1.26
C LEU A 80 -17.91 -7.41 0.94
N PRO A 81 -18.77 -7.28 1.96
CA PRO A 81 -20.20 -7.14 1.76
C PRO A 81 -20.63 -5.81 1.14
N ASP A 82 -19.88 -4.73 1.38
CA ASP A 82 -20.21 -3.39 0.89
C ASP A 82 -18.99 -2.45 0.85
N ALA A 83 -19.17 -1.30 0.19
CA ALA A 83 -18.19 -0.24 0.12
C ALA A 83 -17.72 0.30 1.50
N ALA A 84 -18.57 0.26 2.53
CA ALA A 84 -18.19 0.75 3.86
C ALA A 84 -17.25 -0.24 4.57
N ALA A 85 -17.49 -1.54 4.41
CA ALA A 85 -16.62 -2.61 4.87
C ALA A 85 -15.27 -2.56 4.15
N ALA A 86 -15.26 -2.34 2.83
CA ALA A 86 -14.02 -2.13 2.08
C ALA A 86 -13.21 -0.97 2.64
N ARG A 87 -13.81 0.22 2.80
CA ARG A 87 -13.12 1.40 3.36
C ARG A 87 -12.53 1.12 4.75
N ARG A 88 -13.29 0.47 5.64
CA ARG A 88 -12.79 0.13 6.99
C ARG A 88 -11.66 -0.89 6.94
N ALA A 89 -11.82 -1.95 6.15
CA ALA A 89 -10.84 -3.03 6.05
C ALA A 89 -9.50 -2.55 5.47
N THR A 90 -9.53 -1.60 4.54
CA THR A 90 -8.33 -1.10 3.85
C THR A 90 -7.80 0.21 4.40
N ALA A 91 -8.41 0.80 5.44
CA ALA A 91 -8.04 2.13 5.94
C ALA A 91 -6.55 2.21 6.34
N ASP A 92 -6.08 1.24 7.11
CA ASP A 92 -4.69 1.21 7.58
C ASP A 92 -3.71 0.91 6.44
N ALA A 93 -4.07 -0.02 5.54
CA ALA A 93 -3.33 -0.34 4.34
C ALA A 93 -3.14 0.89 3.45
N VAL A 94 -4.20 1.67 3.22
CA VAL A 94 -4.15 2.93 2.46
C VAL A 94 -3.21 3.95 3.12
N ARG A 95 -3.25 4.12 4.44
CA ARG A 95 -2.31 5.03 5.13
C ARG A 95 -0.85 4.58 4.97
N ARG A 96 -0.58 3.27 5.01
CA ARG A 96 0.78 2.73 4.78
C ARG A 96 1.24 2.94 3.36
N ALA A 97 0.35 2.79 2.38
CA ALA A 97 0.63 3.07 0.98
C ALA A 97 0.94 4.55 0.73
N ASP A 98 0.18 5.46 1.36
CA ASP A 98 0.44 6.91 1.28
C ASP A 98 1.86 7.23 1.79
N GLN A 99 2.24 6.68 2.95
CA GLN A 99 3.59 6.84 3.50
C GLN A 99 4.68 6.25 2.58
N ALA A 100 4.44 5.08 1.98
CA ALA A 100 5.38 4.46 1.05
C ALA A 100 5.56 5.29 -0.23
N LEU A 101 4.47 5.87 -0.75
CA LEU A 101 4.51 6.76 -1.89
C LEU A 101 5.31 8.04 -1.59
N GLU A 102 5.10 8.65 -0.42
CA GLU A 102 5.85 9.81 0.04
C GLU A 102 7.35 9.51 0.16
N GLN A 103 7.73 8.34 0.68
CA GLN A 103 9.13 7.94 0.73
C GLN A 103 9.74 7.77 -0.67
N ARG A 104 8.96 7.22 -1.62
CA ARG A 104 9.41 6.97 -3.00
C ARG A 104 9.58 8.25 -3.80
N LEU A 105 8.65 9.19 -3.67
CA LEU A 105 8.63 10.43 -4.44
C LEU A 105 9.31 11.60 -3.70
N GLY A 106 9.71 11.39 -2.44
CA GLY A 106 10.16 12.43 -1.53
C GLY A 106 9.00 13.21 -0.92
N PRO A 107 9.23 13.94 0.19
CA PRO A 107 8.25 14.90 0.68
C PRO A 107 7.98 15.88 -0.46
N ARG A 108 6.75 15.85 -0.96
CA ARG A 108 6.30 16.82 -1.94
C ARG A 108 6.22 18.16 -1.21
N GLY A 109 7.26 18.99 -1.39
CA GLY A 109 7.41 20.30 -0.76
C GLY A 109 6.38 21.31 -1.23
#